data_AF-A0A8X6QVW0-F1
#
_entry.id   AF-A0A8X6QVW0-F1
#
_cell.length_a   1.000
_cell.length_b   1.000
_cell.length_c   1.000
_cell.angle_alpha   90.00
_cell.angle_beta   90.00
_cell.angle_gamma   90.00
#
_symmetry.space_group_name_H-M   'P 1'
#
loop_
_entity.id
_entity.type
_entity.pdbx_description
1 polymer ?
#
loop_
_entity_poly.entity_id
_entity_poly.type
_entity_poly.pdbx_seq_one_letter_code
_entity_poly.pdbx_strand_id
1 'polypeptide(L)'
;MRIHYREMTPFSDVDFFHGARYQYLVTTDKELGEIKSVSLKWYSASRFNIFSNPKLYVEYVTVIPMNTIEASPRNMSNRAFCNKPDNGITPKTIATFHRSDNCLK
;
A
#
# COMPACT_ATOMS: atom_id res chain seq x y z
N MET A 1 -2.85 -6.39 -15.27
CA MET A 1 -1.42 -6.59 -14.96
C MET A 1 -1.30 -6.79 -13.46
N ARG A 2 -1.00 -8.02 -13.02
CA ARG A 2 -0.75 -8.32 -11.59
C ARG A 2 0.64 -7.79 -11.25
N ILE A 3 0.72 -6.87 -10.30
CA ILE A 3 2.01 -6.53 -9.68
C ILE A 3 2.45 -7.79 -8.95
N HIS A 4 3.48 -8.46 -9.48
CA HIS A 4 4.16 -9.52 -8.76
C HIS A 4 4.91 -8.88 -7.60
N TYR A 5 4.42 -9.12 -6.39
CA TYR A 5 5.09 -8.75 -5.15
C TYR A 5 6.50 -9.33 -5.16
N ARG A 6 7.52 -8.48 -5.25
CA ARG A 6 8.77 -8.79 -4.55
C ARG A 6 8.45 -8.54 -3.09
N GLU A 7 8.61 -9.57 -2.26
CA GLU A 7 8.34 -9.51 -0.82
C GLU A 7 8.97 -8.23 -0.26
N MET A 8 8.13 -7.33 0.26
CA MET A 8 8.62 -6.32 1.20
C MET A 8 9.07 -7.12 2.41
N THR A 9 10.36 -7.46 2.49
CA THR A 9 10.96 -7.91 3.73
C THR A 9 10.86 -6.75 4.72
N PRO A 10 10.04 -6.85 5.78
CA PRO A 10 10.01 -5.81 6.77
C PRO A 10 11.33 -5.90 7.53
N PHE A 11 12.17 -4.87 7.42
CA PHE A 11 13.07 -4.58 8.52
C PHE A 11 12.18 -4.23 9.72
N SER A 12 12.23 -5.04 10.78
CA SER A 12 11.56 -4.92 12.09
C SER A 12 10.04 -5.12 12.15
N ASP A 13 9.58 -5.66 13.28
CA ASP A 13 8.18 -5.77 13.68
C ASP A 13 7.55 -4.36 13.75
N VAL A 14 6.85 -3.95 12.69
CA VAL A 14 6.14 -2.66 12.68
C VAL A 14 4.81 -2.81 13.39
N ASP A 15 4.67 -2.15 14.54
CA ASP A 15 3.40 -2.01 15.23
C ASP A 15 2.50 -0.97 14.52
N PHE A 16 1.29 -1.39 14.19
CA PHE A 16 0.28 -0.54 13.54
C PHE A 16 -0.61 0.15 14.58
N PHE A 17 -0.66 1.49 14.54
CA PHE A 17 -1.48 2.32 15.41
C PHE A 17 -2.62 2.99 14.62
N HIS A 18 -3.80 3.12 15.22
CA HIS A 18 -4.94 3.79 14.60
C HIS A 18 -4.62 5.26 14.30
N GLY A 19 -4.98 5.72 13.09
CA GLY A 19 -4.74 7.09 12.63
C GLY A 19 -3.28 7.42 12.27
N ALA A 20 -2.35 6.48 12.47
CA ALA A 20 -0.96 6.67 12.10
C ALA A 20 -0.75 6.58 10.57
N ARG A 21 0.26 7.29 10.08
CA ARG A 21 0.72 7.22 8.69
C ARG A 21 2.09 6.56 8.64
N TYR A 22 2.24 5.61 7.74
CA TYR A 22 3.49 4.89 7.52
C TYR A 22 4.01 5.17 6.12
N GLN A 23 5.30 5.53 6.02
CA GLN A 23 5.95 5.84 4.76
C GLN A 23 7.09 4.85 4.52
N TYR A 24 7.16 4.31 3.31
CA TYR A 24 8.17 3.35 2.89
C TYR A 24 8.77 3.77 1.56
N LEU A 25 10.08 3.59 1.41
CA LEU A 25 10.75 3.69 0.12
C LEU A 25 10.73 2.32 -0.55
N VAL A 26 10.27 2.26 -1.79
CA VAL A 26 10.21 1.03 -2.58
C VAL A 26 10.96 1.25 -3.88
N THR A 27 11.88 0.34 -4.19
CA THR A 27 12.68 0.36 -5.43
C THR A 27 12.40 -0.88 -6.24
N THR A 28 12.29 -0.73 -7.56
CA THR A 28 12.20 -1.86 -8.50
C THR A 28 13.07 -1.58 -9.71
N ASP A 29 13.62 -2.65 -10.27
CA ASP A 29 14.33 -2.71 -11.55
C ASP A 29 13.40 -2.64 -12.77
N LYS A 30 12.07 -2.74 -12.55
CA LYS A 30 11.08 -2.73 -13.62
C LYS A 30 10.55 -1.34 -13.88
N GLU A 31 10.44 -0.99 -15.16
CA GLU A 31 9.68 0.18 -15.57
C GLU A 31 8.18 -0.09 -15.39
N LEU A 32 7.57 0.57 -14.40
CA LEU A 32 6.16 0.36 -14.06
C LEU A 32 5.20 1.23 -14.89
N GLY A 33 5.71 2.28 -15.54
CA GLY A 33 4.89 3.29 -16.20
C GLY A 33 3.86 3.91 -15.26
N GLU A 34 2.65 4.16 -15.76
CA GLU A 34 1.56 4.68 -14.94
C GLU A 34 0.97 3.61 -14.00
N ILE A 35 0.99 3.90 -12.70
CA ILE A 35 0.45 3.01 -11.67
C ILE A 35 -1.09 3.09 -11.67
N LYS A 36 -1.74 1.98 -12.04
CA LYS A 36 -3.21 1.87 -12.10
C LYS A 36 -3.87 1.44 -10.79
N SER A 37 -3.15 0.68 -9.98
CA SER A 37 -3.64 0.15 -8.71
C SER A 37 -2.48 -0.24 -7.80
N VAL A 38 -2.67 -0.14 -6.50
CA VAL A 38 -1.75 -0.65 -5.47
C VAL A 38 -2.44 -1.81 -4.77
N SER A 39 -1.69 -2.83 -4.36
CA SER A 39 -2.28 -3.93 -3.59
C SER A 39 -1.47 -4.17 -2.32
N LEU A 40 -2.15 -4.26 -1.19
CA LEU A 40 -1.55 -4.47 0.13
C LEU A 40 -1.90 -5.86 0.64
N LYS A 41 -0.89 -6.51 1.22
CA LYS A 41 -1.07 -7.74 2.01
C LYS A 41 -0.27 -7.56 3.29
N TRP A 42 -0.89 -7.82 4.43
CA TRP A 42 -0.24 -7.70 5.72
C TRP A 42 -0.31 -9.01 6.50
N TYR A 43 0.59 -9.14 7.47
CA TYR A 43 0.70 -10.30 8.32
C TYR A 43 0.60 -9.84 9.77
N SER A 44 -0.19 -10.56 10.58
CA SER A 44 -0.24 -10.32 12.01
C SER A 44 0.97 -10.97 12.68
N ALA A 45 1.65 -10.23 13.56
CA ALA A 45 2.71 -10.77 14.41
C ALA A 45 2.14 -11.70 15.51
N SER A 46 0.84 -11.63 15.80
CA SER A 46 0.22 -12.48 16.82
C SER A 46 0.14 -13.93 16.33
N ARG A 47 0.97 -14.79 16.93
CA ARG A 47 1.00 -16.23 16.64
C ARG A 47 -0.09 -17.04 17.36
N PHE A 48 -0.80 -16.46 18.35
CA PHE A 48 -1.58 -17.24 19.33
C PHE A 48 -2.98 -16.75 19.72
N ASN A 49 -3.52 -15.66 19.16
CA ASN A 49 -4.89 -15.26 19.50
C ASN A 49 -5.92 -15.86 18.55
N ILE A 50 -6.40 -17.06 18.86
CA ILE A 50 -7.54 -17.73 18.20
C ILE A 50 -8.84 -16.88 18.29
N PHE A 51 -8.90 -15.90 19.21
CA PHE A 51 -10.09 -15.08 19.47
C PHE A 51 -10.02 -13.64 18.96
N SER A 52 -8.85 -13.14 18.55
CA SER A 52 -8.75 -11.82 17.92
C SER A 52 -8.39 -12.01 16.45
N ASN A 53 -9.34 -11.71 15.55
CA ASN A 53 -9.07 -11.56 14.13
C ASN A 53 -8.82 -10.07 13.85
N PRO A 54 -7.60 -9.54 14.08
CA PRO A 54 -7.34 -8.12 13.89
C PRO A 54 -7.62 -7.75 12.44
N LYS A 55 -8.16 -6.55 12.24
CA LYS A 55 -8.41 -5.98 10.92
C LYS A 55 -7.60 -4.69 10.79
N LEU A 56 -6.92 -4.54 9.66
CA LEU A 56 -6.22 -3.31 9.31
C LEU A 56 -7.14 -2.46 8.44
N TYR A 57 -7.50 -1.27 8.90
CA TYR A 57 -8.28 -0.31 8.12
C TYR A 57 -7.33 0.68 7.48
N VAL A 58 -7.29 0.69 6.15
CA VAL A 58 -6.43 1.59 5.36
C VAL A 58 -7.35 2.39 4.45
N GLU A 59 -7.38 3.70 4.65
CA GLU A 59 -8.22 4.62 3.88
C GLU A 59 -7.67 4.85 2.48
N TYR A 60 -6.37 5.15 2.39
CA TYR A 60 -5.70 5.41 1.13
C TYR A 60 -4.22 5.04 1.18
N VAL A 61 -3.65 4.81 0.00
CA VAL A 61 -2.22 4.71 -0.23
C VAL A 61 -1.82 5.80 -1.21
N THR A 62 -0.81 6.59 -0.87
CA THR A 62 -0.24 7.58 -1.79
C THR A 62 1.06 7.05 -2.36
N VAL A 63 1.20 7.07 -3.68
CA VAL A 63 2.46 6.73 -4.35
C VAL A 63 3.09 7.99 -4.91
N ILE A 64 4.36 8.21 -4.54
CA ILE A 64 5.20 9.32 -4.98
C ILE A 64 6.31 8.69 -5.83
N PRO A 65 6.30 8.87 -7.16
CA PRO A 65 7.38 8.36 -8.01
C PRO A 65 8.68 9.12 -7.73
N MET A 66 9.80 8.39 -7.65
CA MET A 66 11.13 8.96 -7.34
C MET A 66 12.17 8.70 -8.44
N ASN A 67 11.74 8.51 -9.69
CA ASN A 67 12.65 8.18 -10.80
C ASN A 67 13.68 9.29 -11.03
N THR A 68 14.96 8.90 -11.10
CA THR A 68 16.10 9.81 -11.33
C THR A 68 16.31 10.14 -12.81
N ILE A 69 15.63 9.46 -13.74
CA ILE A 69 15.82 9.60 -15.19
C ILE A 69 14.48 9.42 -15.93
N GLU A 70 13.60 10.41 -15.87
CA GLU A 70 12.49 10.50 -16.83
C GLU A 70 12.71 11.69 -17.75
N ALA A 71 12.68 11.46 -19.07
CA ALA A 71 12.84 12.50 -20.09
C ALA A 71 11.73 13.57 -20.05
N SER A 72 10.62 13.32 -19.33
CA SER A 72 9.52 14.27 -19.15
C SER A 72 8.98 14.21 -17.72
N PRO A 73 9.27 15.23 -16.88
CA PRO A 73 8.75 15.35 -15.52
C PRO A 73 7.21 15.45 -15.40
N ARG A 74 6.50 15.59 -16.52
CA ARG A 74 5.07 15.93 -16.55
C ARG A 74 4.14 14.78 -16.08
N ASN A 75 4.65 13.56 -15.97
CA ASN A 75 3.86 12.39 -15.54
C ASN A 75 4.16 11.92 -14.10
N MET A 76 5.09 12.58 -13.39
CA MET A 76 5.45 12.27 -12.00
C MET A 76 4.51 12.93 -10.98
N SER A 77 3.21 12.76 -11.17
CA SER A 77 2.21 13.25 -10.21
C SER A 77 2.06 12.28 -9.04
N ASN A 78 1.99 12.81 -7.81
CA ASN A 78 1.54 12.03 -6.65
C ASN A 78 0.14 11.49 -6.91
N ARG A 79 -0.06 10.19 -6.68
CA ARG A 79 -1.37 9.56 -6.89
C ARG A 79 -1.86 8.91 -5.61
N ALA A 80 -3.12 9.16 -5.30
CA ALA A 80 -3.84 8.51 -4.22
C ALA A 80 -4.64 7.31 -4.76
N PHE A 81 -4.59 6.21 -4.02
CA PHE A 81 -5.31 4.98 -4.29
C PHE A 81 -6.18 4.69 -3.09
N CYS A 82 -7.49 4.76 -3.27
CA CYS A 82 -8.43 4.66 -2.16
C CYS A 82 -8.88 3.22 -1.93
N ASN A 83 -9.25 2.94 -0.69
CA ASN A 83 -10.05 1.79 -0.32
C ASN A 83 -11.33 2.27 0.37
N LYS A 84 -12.29 1.37 0.57
CA LYS A 84 -13.48 1.66 1.36
C LYS A 84 -13.07 1.68 2.84
N PRO A 85 -13.29 2.79 3.58
CA PRO A 85 -12.82 2.92 4.96
C PRO A 85 -13.45 1.88 5.90
N ASP A 86 -14.66 1.40 5.60
CA ASP A 86 -15.36 0.39 6.41
C ASP A 86 -14.86 -1.05 6.16
N ASN A 87 -14.03 -1.26 5.14
CA ASN A 87 -13.52 -2.57 4.76
C ASN A 87 -12.17 -2.85 5.40
N GLY A 88 -12.21 -3.39 6.62
CA GLY A 88 -11.02 -3.88 7.31
C GLY A 88 -10.38 -5.08 6.60
N ILE A 89 -9.07 -4.99 6.38
CA ILE A 89 -8.25 -6.00 5.71
C ILE A 89 -7.83 -7.05 6.74
N THR A 90 -8.16 -8.31 6.51
CA THR A 90 -7.73 -9.40 7.40
C THR A 90 -6.30 -9.86 7.06
N PRO A 91 -5.54 -10.42 8.02
CA PRO A 91 -4.20 -10.90 7.76
C PRO A 91 -4.17 -11.90 6.60
N LYS A 92 -3.09 -11.87 5.82
CA LYS A 92 -2.86 -12.74 4.65
C LYS A 92 -3.83 -12.55 3.47
N THR A 93 -4.79 -11.64 3.56
CA THR A 93 -5.64 -11.26 2.41
C THR A 93 -5.05 -10.11 1.62
N ILE A 94 -5.36 -10.05 0.33
CA ILE A 94 -4.91 -8.99 -0.57
C ILE A 94 -6.04 -7.97 -0.70
N ALA A 95 -5.77 -6.72 -0.34
CA ALA A 95 -6.63 -5.59 -0.62
C ALA A 95 -6.06 -4.80 -1.80
N THR A 96 -6.88 -4.53 -2.81
CA THR A 96 -6.49 -3.74 -3.98
C THR A 96 -7.12 -2.35 -3.91
N PHE A 97 -6.28 -1.34 -4.03
CA PHE A 97 -6.60 0.08 -4.00
C PHE A 97 -6.54 0.59 -5.44
N HIS A 98 -7.61 1.22 -5.88
CA HIS A 98 -7.72 1.75 -7.23
C HIS A 98 -7.51 3.26 -7.23
N ARG A 99 -6.99 3.79 -8.35
CA ARG A 99 -6.76 5.22 -8.52
C ARG A 99 -8.06 5.98 -8.32
N SER A 100 -8.06 6.94 -7.41
CA SER A 100 -9.17 7.89 -7.26
C SER A 100 -8.63 9.16 -6.61
N ASP A 101 -8.85 10.30 -7.27
CA ASP A 101 -8.36 11.60 -6.78
C ASP A 101 -9.22 12.16 -5.63
N ASN A 102 -10.31 11.46 -5.26
CA ASN A 102 -11.27 11.86 -4.22
C ASN A 102 -11.24 10.94 -2.98
N CYS A 103 -10.06 10.46 -2.56
CA CYS A 103 -9.98 9.56 -1.39
C CYS A 103 -10.44 10.21 -0.07
N LEU A 104 -10.36 11.53 0.02
CA LEU A 104 -10.79 12.32 1.16
C LEU A 104 -11.92 13.23 0.68
N LYS A 105 -13.12 13.02 1.20
CA LYS A 105 -14.19 14.02 1.22
C LYS A 105 -14.38 14.47 2.66
#